data_AF-A0A3P1SJY3-F1
#
_entry.id   AF-A0A3P1SJY3-F1
#
_cell.length_a   1.000
_cell.length_b   1.000
_cell.length_c   1.000
_cell.angle_alpha   90.00
_cell.angle_beta   90.00
_cell.angle_gamma   90.00
#
_symmetry.space_group_name_H-M   'P 1'
#
loop_
_entity.id
_entity.type
_entity.pdbx_description
1 polymer ?
#
loop_
_entity_poly.entity_id
_entity_poly.type
_entity_poly.pdbx_seq_one_letter_code
_entity_poly.pdbx_strand_id
1 'polypeptide(L)' 'MAQQGKSFNEEVSFADVIFEKRYRKAQNEFLNQVDMLIDR' A
#
# COMPACT_ATOMS: atom_id res chain seq x y z
N MET A 1 -3.77 -3.44 34.09
CA MET A 1 -3.48 -2.86 32.76
C MET A 1 -3.00 -3.99 31.86
N ALA A 2 -3.92 -4.74 31.23
CA ALA A 2 -3.55 -5.79 30.31
C ALA A 2 -3.31 -5.17 28.93
N GLN A 3 -2.07 -5.29 28.43
CA GLN A 3 -1.74 -4.91 27.06
C GLN A 3 -2.51 -5.88 26.14
N GLN A 4 -3.55 -5.36 25.50
CA GLN A 4 -4.28 -6.05 24.45
C GLN A 4 -3.32 -6.19 23.26
N GLY A 5 -2.54 -7.26 23.27
CA GLY A 5 -1.73 -7.67 22.14
C GLY A 5 -2.67 -7.86 20.96
N LYS A 6 -2.61 -6.93 20.00
CA LYS A 6 -3.27 -7.09 18.71
C LYS A 6 -2.69 -8.34 18.06
N SER A 7 -3.42 -9.44 18.11
CA SER A 7 -3.09 -10.64 17.34
C SER A 7 -3.38 -10.37 15.87
N PHE A 8 -2.49 -9.64 15.20
CA PHE A 8 -2.44 -9.60 13.74
C PHE A 8 -1.67 -10.84 13.26
N ASN A 9 -2.27 -12.02 13.43
CA ASN A 9 -1.99 -13.13 12.53
C ASN A 9 -2.97 -12.98 11.36
N GLU A 10 -2.82 -11.90 10.59
CA GLU A 10 -3.39 -11.85 9.25
C GLU A 10 -2.51 -12.79 8.42
N GLU A 11 -3.06 -13.94 8.03
CA GLU A 11 -2.45 -14.78 7.01
C GLU A 11 -2.32 -13.93 5.74
N VAL A 12 -1.13 -13.39 5.50
CA VAL A 12 -0.82 -12.62 4.30
C VAL A 12 -0.94 -13.57 3.12
N SER A 13 -2.00 -13.42 2.34
CA SER A 13 -2.23 -14.24 1.15
C SER A 13 -1.23 -13.84 0.07
N PHE A 14 -0.89 -14.79 -0.81
CA PHE A 14 -0.11 -14.50 -2.01
C PHE A 14 -0.78 -13.41 -2.88
N ALA A 15 -2.11 -13.36 -2.85
CA ALA A 15 -2.89 -12.30 -3.48
C ALA A 15 -2.52 -10.94 -2.90
N ASP A 16 -2.43 -10.81 -1.58
CA ASP A 16 -2.13 -9.54 -0.90
C ASP A 16 -0.75 -9.01 -1.28
N VAL A 17 0.25 -9.89 -1.39
CA VAL A 17 1.61 -9.52 -1.84
C VAL A 17 1.61 -9.01 -3.28
N ILE A 18 0.83 -9.63 -4.17
CA ILE A 18 0.70 -9.18 -5.56
C ILE A 18 -0.07 -7.87 -5.63
N PHE A 19 -1.18 -7.76 -4.91
CA PHE A 19 -2.02 -6.56 -4.87
C PHE A 19 -1.26 -5.38 -4.26
N GLU A 20 -0.48 -5.59 -3.22
CA GLU A 20 0.34 -4.55 -2.60
C GLU A 20 1.37 -4.00 -3.59
N LYS A 21 2.09 -4.86 -4.32
CA LYS A 21 3.05 -4.42 -5.35
C LYS A 21 2.37 -3.65 -6.47
N ARG A 22 1.21 -4.12 -6.95
CA ARG A 22 0.44 -3.45 -8.00
C ARG A 22 -0.13 -2.11 -7.52
N TYR A 23 -0.61 -2.07 -6.29
CA TYR A 23 -1.12 -0.87 -5.65
C TYR A 23 -0.04 0.20 -5.52
N ARG A 24 1.14 -0.15 -4.99
CA ARG A 24 2.29 0.77 -4.88
C ARG A 24 2.72 1.30 -6.25
N LYS A 25 2.71 0.46 -7.29
CA LYS A 25 3.02 0.89 -8.66
C LYS A 25 2.01 1.91 -9.18
N ALA A 26 0.72 1.63 -9.06
CA ALA A 26 -0.34 2.54 -9.49
C ALA A 26 -0.32 3.87 -8.72
N GLN A 27 -0.04 3.82 -7.42
CA GLN A 27 0.13 5.01 -6.58
C GLN A 27 1.29 5.88 -7.08
N ASN A 28 2.45 5.28 -7.35
CA ASN A 28 3.61 6.03 -7.86
C ASN A 28 3.35 6.63 -9.25
N GLU A 29 2.71 5.89 -10.15
CA GLU A 29 2.34 6.41 -11.48
C GLU A 29 1.38 7.59 -11.37
N PHE A 30 0.38 7.50 -10.48
CA PHE A 30 -0.54 8.60 -10.21
C PHE A 30 0.18 9.83 -9.64
N LEU A 31 1.06 9.65 -8.65
CA LEU A 31 1.82 10.75 -8.07
C LEU A 31 2.72 11.43 -9.11
N ASN A 32 3.39 10.66 -9.96
CA ASN A 32 4.20 11.22 -11.06
C ASN A 32 3.35 12.02 -12.06
N GLN A 33 2.12 11.58 -12.35
CA GLN A 33 1.21 12.32 -13.22
C GLN A 33 0.76 13.64 -12.59
N VAL A 34 0.51 13.64 -11.28
CA VAL A 34 0.16 14.87 -10.53
C VAL A 34 1.35 15.83 -10.50
N ASP A 35 2.56 15.34 -10.28
CA ASP A 35 3.79 16.13 -10.26
C ASP A 35 4.01 16.84 -11.60
N MET A 36 3.92 16.09 -12.71
CA MET A 36 3.99 16.65 -14.06
C MET A 36 2.89 17.66 -14.39
N LEU A 37 1.74 17.61 -13.71
CA LEU A 37 0.66 18.57 -13.89
C LEU A 37 0.94 19.87 -13.14
N ILE A 38 1.57 19.80 -11.97
CA ILE A 38 1.93 20.96 -11.15
C ILE A 38 3.11 21.73 -11.75
N ASP A 39 4.07 21.03 -12.35
CA ASP A 39 5.23 21.64 -13.02
C ASP A 39 4.89 22.29 -14.38
N ARG A 40 3.62 22.30 -14.78
CA ARG A 40 3.11 22.80 -16.07
C ARG A 40 2.41 24.14 -15.94
#